data_AF-A0A842U5R4-F1
#
_entry.id   AF-A0A842U5R4-F1
#
_cell.length_a   1.000
_cell.length_b   1.000
_cell.length_c   1.000
_cell.angle_alpha   90.00
_cell.angle_beta   90.00
_cell.angle_gamma   90.00
#
_symmetry.space_group_name_H-M   'P 1'
#
loop_
_entity.id
_entity.type
_entity.pdbx_description
1 polymer ?
#
loop_
_entity_poly.entity_id
_entity_poly.type
_entity_poly.pdbx_seq_one_letter_code
_entity_poly.pdbx_strand_id
1 'polypeptide(L)'
;MSEQKVVYDFKEAPKKFDYIDTEPFKLSNELFFFHNKHKFRRYLNKLQYLFRNYTGTALHAAGIRDTYLKLEYTEKYKIVVLTDKETIKNTNKIIAEVTHDELPKDCYLIKSTSDYMILIAHDVKNLVQGIDQMEEILTQTFEYYVAIENYDGYIKITPFELLNCPA
;
A
#
# COMPACT_ATOMS: atom_id res chain seq x y z
N MET A 1 -23.67 -14.43 -4.22
CA MET A 1 -22.39 -15.14 -4.36
C MET A 1 -21.43 -14.45 -3.41
N SER A 2 -20.84 -15.18 -2.45
CA SER A 2 -19.82 -14.59 -1.57
C SER A 2 -18.62 -14.22 -2.43
N GLU A 3 -18.27 -12.94 -2.52
CA GLU A 3 -17.02 -12.53 -3.16
C GLU A 3 -15.86 -13.23 -2.44
N GLN A 4 -15.04 -13.94 -3.20
CA GLN A 4 -13.83 -14.57 -2.70
C GLN A 4 -12.86 -13.49 -2.23
N LYS A 5 -12.50 -13.52 -0.94
CA LYS A 5 -11.56 -12.58 -0.31
C LYS A 5 -10.32 -13.30 0.19
N VAL A 6 -9.17 -12.64 0.07
CA VAL A 6 -7.92 -13.12 0.67
C VAL A 6 -8.02 -12.95 2.18
N VAL A 7 -7.86 -14.03 2.94
CA VAL A 7 -7.70 -13.99 4.39
C VAL A 7 -6.21 -13.90 4.68
N TYR A 8 -5.77 -12.80 5.28
CA TYR A 8 -4.35 -12.57 5.55
C TYR A 8 -3.92 -13.28 6.83
N ASP A 9 -2.87 -14.08 6.73
CA ASP A 9 -2.19 -14.73 7.84
C ASP A 9 -0.86 -14.01 8.12
N PHE A 10 -0.86 -13.11 9.11
CA PHE A 10 0.30 -12.26 9.38
C PHE A 10 1.32 -12.98 10.27
N LYS A 11 2.60 -12.96 9.88
CA LYS A 11 3.71 -13.43 10.70
C LYS A 11 3.72 -12.80 12.10
N GLU A 12 3.45 -11.51 12.16
CA GLU A 12 3.22 -10.76 13.39
C GLU A 12 1.85 -10.09 13.31
N ALA A 13 0.96 -10.40 14.24
CA ALA A 13 -0.38 -9.85 14.24
C ALA A 13 -0.32 -8.31 14.39
N PRO A 14 -0.95 -7.54 13.48
CA PRO A 14 -1.01 -6.10 13.61
C PRO A 14 -1.86 -5.70 14.82
N LYS A 15 -1.60 -4.52 15.37
CA LYS A 15 -2.40 -3.96 16.47
C LYS A 15 -3.90 -3.86 16.12
N LYS A 16 -4.21 -3.53 14.87
CA LYS A 16 -5.58 -3.47 14.34
C LYS A 16 -5.56 -3.83 12.85
N PHE A 17 -6.52 -4.65 12.42
CA PHE A 17 -6.77 -4.96 11.02
C PHE A 17 -8.27 -5.13 10.79
N ASP A 18 -8.83 -4.31 9.90
CA ASP A 18 -10.24 -4.36 9.53
C ASP A 18 -10.41 -4.33 8.02
N TYR A 19 -11.28 -5.19 7.49
CA TYR A 19 -11.73 -5.07 6.11
C TYR A 19 -12.74 -3.93 5.96
N ILE A 20 -12.70 -3.26 4.83
CA ILE A 20 -13.62 -2.18 4.48
C ILE A 20 -14.57 -2.69 3.39
N ASP A 21 -15.88 -2.51 3.59
CA ASP A 21 -16.93 -2.95 2.67
C ASP A 21 -17.07 -1.97 1.49
N THR A 22 -16.11 -2.02 0.56
CA THR A 22 -16.08 -1.21 -0.67
C THR A 22 -15.52 -2.02 -1.84
N GLU A 23 -15.59 -1.46 -3.05
CA GLU A 23 -15.01 -2.10 -4.22
C GLU A 23 -13.51 -2.38 -4.05
N PRO A 24 -13.02 -3.54 -4.52
CA PRO A 24 -11.64 -3.96 -4.33
C PRO A 24 -10.65 -3.22 -5.23
N PHE A 25 -9.44 -3.02 -4.72
CA PHE A 25 -8.36 -2.40 -5.49
C PHE A 25 -7.89 -3.36 -6.58
N LYS A 26 -7.98 -2.95 -7.84
CA LYS A 26 -7.52 -3.79 -8.96
C LYS A 26 -6.05 -3.52 -9.27
N LEU A 27 -5.23 -4.56 -9.18
CA LEU A 27 -3.83 -4.50 -9.55
C LEU A 27 -3.66 -4.53 -11.08
N SER A 28 -2.76 -3.69 -11.58
CA SER A 28 -2.44 -3.60 -13.00
C SER A 28 -1.00 -3.15 -13.23
N ASN A 29 -0.51 -3.29 -14.47
CA ASN A 29 0.82 -2.82 -14.87
C ASN A 29 0.89 -1.30 -15.06
N GLU A 30 -0.23 -0.59 -14.90
CA GLU A 30 -0.29 0.88 -14.99
C GLU A 30 -0.03 1.57 -13.64
N LEU A 31 0.07 0.78 -12.57
CA LEU A 31 0.34 1.28 -11.22
C LEU A 31 1.81 1.64 -11.00
N PHE A 32 2.03 2.54 -10.05
CA PHE A 32 3.36 2.99 -9.64
C PHE A 32 3.43 3.03 -8.11
N PHE A 33 4.63 2.80 -7.57
CA PHE A 33 4.94 3.10 -6.17
C PHE A 33 5.42 4.54 -6.05
N PHE A 34 4.54 5.44 -5.64
CA PHE A 34 4.88 6.82 -5.37
C PHE A 34 5.46 6.99 -3.96
N HIS A 35 6.43 7.88 -3.79
CA HIS A 35 7.03 8.17 -2.48
C HIS A 35 7.35 9.65 -2.28
N ASN A 36 7.31 10.15 -1.04
CA ASN A 36 7.61 11.56 -0.76
C ASN A 36 9.10 11.88 -0.49
N LYS A 37 9.99 10.88 -0.41
CA LYS A 37 11.45 11.11 -0.26
C LYS A 37 12.25 10.18 -1.17
N HIS A 38 13.22 10.72 -1.91
CA HIS A 38 14.04 9.96 -2.86
C HIS A 38 14.75 8.75 -2.23
N LYS A 39 15.21 8.87 -0.98
CA LYS A 39 15.88 7.77 -0.25
C LYS A 39 15.01 6.52 -0.06
N PHE A 40 13.70 6.61 -0.26
CA PHE A 40 12.77 5.48 -0.10
C PHE A 40 12.77 4.53 -1.30
N ARG A 41 13.23 4.99 -2.46
CA ARG A 41 13.29 4.18 -3.68
C ARG A 41 13.97 2.83 -3.47
N ARG A 42 15.07 2.77 -2.69
CA ARG A 42 15.80 1.53 -2.41
C ARG A 42 14.98 0.50 -1.64
N TYR A 43 14.11 0.94 -0.74
CA TYR A 43 13.27 0.05 0.07
C TYR A 43 12.12 -0.53 -0.74
N LEU A 44 11.71 0.16 -1.80
CA LEU A 44 10.63 -0.28 -2.68
C LEU A 44 11.06 -1.33 -3.69
N ASN A 45 12.37 -1.55 -3.90
CA ASN A 45 12.89 -2.53 -4.85
C ASN A 45 12.27 -3.93 -4.64
N LYS A 46 12.13 -4.38 -3.38
CA LYS A 46 11.47 -5.65 -3.07
C LYS A 46 10.03 -5.72 -3.57
N LEU A 47 9.23 -4.66 -3.36
CA LEU A 47 7.86 -4.59 -3.87
C LEU A 47 7.82 -4.58 -5.41
N GLN A 48 8.76 -3.87 -6.05
CA GLN A 48 8.85 -3.86 -7.52
C GLN A 48 9.20 -5.24 -8.08
N TYR A 49 10.14 -5.94 -7.45
CA TYR A 49 10.53 -7.29 -7.85
C TYR A 49 9.45 -8.33 -7.55
N LEU A 50 8.68 -8.15 -6.47
CA LEU A 50 7.51 -8.96 -6.19
C LEU A 50 6.53 -8.92 -7.37
N PHE A 51 6.15 -7.72 -7.84
CA PHE A 51 5.32 -7.59 -9.04
C PHE A 51 5.95 -8.24 -10.27
N ARG A 52 7.26 -8.05 -10.50
CA ARG A 52 7.94 -8.69 -11.62
C ARG A 52 7.83 -10.22 -11.59
N ASN A 53 7.94 -10.83 -10.41
CA ASN A 53 7.89 -12.27 -10.26
C ASN A 53 6.52 -12.85 -10.60
N TYR A 54 5.44 -12.09 -10.37
CA TYR A 54 4.07 -12.54 -10.60
C TYR A 54 3.45 -12.05 -11.92
N THR A 55 3.82 -10.87 -12.40
CA THR A 55 3.22 -10.24 -13.60
C THR A 55 4.20 -10.13 -14.79
N GLY A 56 5.46 -10.53 -14.60
CA GLY A 56 6.53 -10.37 -15.59
C GLY A 56 7.08 -8.95 -15.72
N THR A 57 6.44 -7.95 -15.09
CA THR A 57 6.84 -6.53 -15.18
C THR A 57 7.06 -5.94 -13.79
N ALA A 58 8.23 -5.35 -13.58
CA ALA A 58 8.50 -4.59 -12.35
C ALA A 58 7.74 -3.27 -12.41
N LEU A 59 6.97 -2.94 -11.37
CA LEU A 59 6.40 -1.60 -11.24
C LEU A 59 7.52 -0.57 -11.01
N HIS A 60 7.30 0.65 -11.46
CA HIS A 60 8.24 1.75 -11.22
C HIS A 60 7.97 2.40 -9.85
N ALA A 61 9.04 2.87 -9.19
CA ALA A 61 8.92 3.83 -8.10
C ALA A 61 9.22 5.24 -8.58
N ALA A 62 8.36 6.18 -8.20
CA ALA A 62 8.45 7.59 -8.58
C ALA A 62 8.31 8.51 -7.37
N GLY A 63 8.93 9.69 -7.44
CA GLY A 63 8.66 10.74 -6.47
C GLY A 63 7.27 11.34 -6.68
N ILE A 64 6.56 11.64 -5.59
CA ILE A 64 5.36 12.49 -5.64
C ILE A 64 5.83 13.90 -5.99
N ARG A 65 5.17 14.54 -6.97
CA ARG A 65 5.51 15.92 -7.35
C ARG A 65 5.17 16.87 -6.21
N ASP A 66 6.03 17.87 -5.98
CA ASP A 66 5.82 18.88 -4.94
C ASP A 66 4.48 19.63 -5.10
N THR A 67 3.99 19.79 -6.34
CA THR A 67 2.67 20.40 -6.61
C THR A 67 1.48 19.56 -6.16
N TYR A 68 1.66 18.27 -5.88
CA TYR A 68 0.60 17.34 -5.46
C TYR A 68 0.60 17.08 -3.96
N LEU A 69 1.66 17.49 -3.25
CA LEU A 69 1.87 17.18 -1.84
C LEU A 69 2.23 18.43 -1.05
N LYS A 70 1.38 18.79 -0.09
CA LYS A 70 1.64 19.92 0.81
C LYS A 70 2.89 19.65 1.66
N LEU A 71 3.60 20.73 1.96
CA LEU A 71 4.80 20.69 2.78
C LEU A 71 4.51 20.13 4.18
N GLU A 72 3.37 20.49 4.77
CA GLU A 72 2.93 20.01 6.11
C GLU A 72 2.94 18.48 6.23
N TYR A 73 2.47 17.77 5.19
CA TYR A 73 2.49 16.31 5.17
C TYR A 73 3.88 15.75 4.92
N THR A 74 4.70 16.45 4.13
CA THR A 74 6.08 16.03 3.83
C THR A 74 7.00 16.13 5.04
N GLU A 75 6.72 17.08 5.93
CA GLU A 75 7.44 17.27 7.18
C GLU A 75 6.99 16.25 8.23
N LYS A 76 5.67 16.06 8.37
CA LYS A 76 5.09 15.15 9.37
C LYS A 76 5.28 13.67 9.04
N TYR A 77 5.14 13.29 7.77
CA TYR A 77 4.99 11.89 7.40
C TYR A 77 5.99 11.39 6.35
N LYS A 78 6.23 10.08 6.39
CA LYS A 78 6.90 9.29 5.36
C LYS A 78 5.80 8.51 4.65
N ILE A 79 5.73 8.66 3.34
CA ILE A 79 4.56 8.26 2.56
C ILE A 79 5.00 7.40 1.39
N VAL A 80 4.32 6.27 1.21
CA VAL A 80 4.34 5.45 0.01
C VAL A 80 2.91 5.23 -0.46
N VAL A 81 2.64 5.41 -1.75
CA VAL A 81 1.31 5.17 -2.35
C VAL A 81 1.46 4.29 -3.57
N LEU A 82 0.80 3.14 -3.60
CA LEU A 82 0.61 2.32 -4.79
C LEU A 82 -0.69 2.76 -5.46
N THR A 83 -0.57 3.38 -6.64
CA THR A 83 -1.70 3.94 -7.39
C THR A 83 -1.30 4.27 -8.83
N ASP A 84 -2.25 4.66 -9.68
CA ASP A 84 -1.98 5.20 -11.02
C ASP A 84 -1.57 6.71 -11.00
N LYS A 85 -1.23 7.25 -12.19
CA LYS A 85 -0.76 8.64 -12.38
C LYS A 85 -1.83 9.73 -12.26
N GLU A 86 -3.11 9.38 -12.41
CA GLU A 86 -4.22 10.32 -12.26
C GLU A 86 -4.61 10.46 -10.79
N THR A 87 -4.78 9.33 -10.10
CA THR A 87 -5.17 9.26 -8.68
C THR A 87 -4.12 9.92 -7.78
N ILE A 88 -2.82 9.78 -8.07
CA ILE A 88 -1.75 10.42 -7.28
C ILE A 88 -1.84 11.96 -7.28
N LYS A 89 -2.49 12.60 -8.26
CA LYS A 89 -2.68 14.05 -8.27
C LYS A 89 -3.50 14.53 -7.06
N ASN A 90 -4.29 13.63 -6.47
CA ASN A 90 -5.12 13.87 -5.29
C ASN A 90 -4.43 13.48 -3.97
N THR A 91 -3.10 13.31 -3.94
CA THR A 91 -2.34 12.84 -2.76
C THR A 91 -2.72 13.59 -1.46
N ASN A 92 -2.92 14.91 -1.50
CA ASN A 92 -3.31 15.67 -0.31
C ASN A 92 -4.65 15.23 0.29
N LYS A 93 -5.62 14.86 -0.55
CA LYS A 93 -6.93 14.34 -0.13
C LYS A 93 -6.77 12.93 0.44
N ILE A 94 -6.00 12.09 -0.25
CA ILE A 94 -5.68 10.72 0.19
C ILE A 94 -5.09 10.76 1.62
N ILE A 95 -4.08 11.60 1.85
CA ILE A 95 -3.45 11.69 3.17
C ILE A 95 -4.43 12.22 4.22
N ALA A 96 -5.22 13.25 3.90
CA ALA A 96 -6.20 13.82 4.82
C ALA A 96 -7.24 12.80 5.30
N GLU A 97 -7.71 11.92 4.41
CA GLU A 97 -8.66 10.85 4.74
C GLU A 97 -8.05 9.78 5.65
N VAL A 98 -6.76 9.48 5.44
CA VAL A 98 -6.05 8.41 6.17
C VAL A 98 -5.56 8.90 7.53
N THR A 99 -5.26 10.19 7.66
CA THR A 99 -4.78 10.81 8.91
C THR A 99 -5.86 11.64 9.60
N HIS A 100 -7.14 11.33 9.38
CA HIS A 100 -8.25 12.01 10.05
C HIS A 100 -8.09 11.92 11.58
N ASP A 101 -7.71 10.74 12.05
CA ASP A 101 -7.20 10.52 13.41
C ASP A 101 -5.68 10.63 13.40
N GLU A 102 -5.10 11.24 14.43
CA GLU A 102 -3.65 11.41 14.51
C GLU A 102 -2.94 10.05 14.64
N LEU A 103 -2.13 9.71 13.63
CA LEU A 103 -1.27 8.53 13.66
C LEU A 103 -0.30 8.63 14.85
N PRO A 104 -0.24 7.65 15.77
CA PRO A 104 0.74 7.69 16.85
C PRO A 104 2.17 7.59 16.32
N LYS A 105 3.13 8.23 17.01
CA LYS A 105 4.52 8.42 16.52
C LYS A 105 5.22 7.12 16.17
N ASP A 106 5.05 6.08 16.97
CA ASP A 106 5.75 4.80 16.83
C ASP A 106 4.96 3.77 16.00
N CYS A 107 4.01 4.24 15.19
CA CYS A 107 3.14 3.39 14.40
C CYS A 107 3.24 3.70 12.90
N TYR A 108 2.82 2.73 12.09
CA TYR A 108 2.52 2.91 10.69
C TYR A 108 1.08 2.48 10.40
N LEU A 109 0.50 3.07 9.36
CA LEU A 109 -0.84 2.77 8.88
C LEU A 109 -0.74 2.38 7.41
N ILE A 110 -1.33 1.23 7.06
CA ILE A 110 -1.55 0.80 5.68
C ILE A 110 -3.06 0.82 5.44
N LYS A 111 -3.50 1.48 4.37
CA LYS A 111 -4.90 1.50 3.97
C LYS A 111 -5.01 1.19 2.50
N SER A 112 -5.93 0.31 2.13
CA SER A 112 -6.30 0.03 0.75
C SER A 112 -7.75 0.44 0.52
N THR A 113 -7.98 1.12 -0.60
CA THR A 113 -9.31 1.50 -1.13
C THR A 113 -9.49 0.89 -2.53
N SER A 114 -10.54 1.23 -3.25
CA SER A 114 -10.69 0.84 -4.67
C SER A 114 -9.62 1.46 -5.58
N ASP A 115 -9.01 2.56 -5.17
CA ASP A 115 -8.21 3.42 -6.06
C ASP A 115 -6.72 3.40 -5.71
N TYR A 116 -6.37 3.12 -4.45
CA TYR A 116 -4.99 3.15 -3.98
C TYR A 116 -4.75 2.23 -2.79
N MET A 117 -3.48 1.89 -2.59
CA MET A 117 -2.95 1.46 -1.30
C MET A 117 -1.91 2.46 -0.80
N ILE A 118 -2.06 2.94 0.43
CA ILE A 118 -1.16 3.93 1.04
C ILE A 118 -0.54 3.38 2.31
N LEU A 119 0.73 3.70 2.52
CA LEU A 119 1.49 3.50 3.74
C LEU A 119 1.96 4.86 4.27
N ILE A 120 1.65 5.15 5.53
CA ILE A 120 2.08 6.36 6.24
C ILE A 120 2.75 5.97 7.57
N ALA A 121 3.88 6.63 7.86
CA ALA A 121 4.61 6.54 9.13
C ALA A 121 5.23 7.90 9.49
N HIS A 122 5.62 8.13 10.75
CA HIS A 122 6.35 9.35 11.13
C HIS A 122 7.84 9.29 10.79
N ASP A 123 8.43 8.11 10.91
CA ASP A 123 9.86 7.88 10.72
C ASP A 123 10.17 6.78 9.70
N VAL A 124 11.47 6.59 9.44
CA VAL A 124 11.95 5.64 8.43
C VAL A 124 11.94 4.19 8.94
N LYS A 125 12.12 3.95 10.25
CA LYS A 125 12.06 2.59 10.83
C LYS A 125 10.66 2.02 10.59
N ASN A 126 9.63 2.77 11.01
CA ASN A 126 8.24 2.37 10.88
C ASN A 126 7.79 2.31 9.41
N LEU A 127 8.30 3.19 8.54
CA LEU A 127 8.07 3.06 7.10
C LEU A 127 8.62 1.73 6.55
N VAL A 128 9.86 1.38 6.87
CA VAL A 128 10.49 0.15 6.33
C VAL A 128 9.71 -1.09 6.79
N GLN A 129 9.33 -1.15 8.06
CA GLN A 129 8.48 -2.22 8.59
C GLN A 129 7.11 -2.26 7.90
N GLY A 130 6.50 -1.10 7.64
CA GLY A 130 5.28 -1.03 6.84
C GLY A 130 5.46 -1.53 5.40
N ILE A 131 6.63 -1.31 4.78
CA ILE A 131 6.93 -1.88 3.45
C ILE A 131 7.10 -3.40 3.54
N ASP A 132 7.68 -3.95 4.62
CA ASP A 132 7.72 -5.41 4.86
C ASP A 132 6.28 -5.96 4.97
N GLN A 133 5.41 -5.26 5.67
CA GLN A 133 4.00 -5.65 5.81
C GLN A 133 3.23 -5.56 4.48
N MET A 134 3.46 -4.53 3.67
CA MET A 134 2.92 -4.45 2.31
C MET A 134 3.39 -5.62 1.43
N GLU A 135 4.66 -6.02 1.54
CA GLU A 135 5.20 -7.16 0.80
C GLU A 135 4.49 -8.46 1.18
N GLU A 136 4.26 -8.69 2.47
CA GLU A 136 3.51 -9.85 2.97
C GLU A 136 2.08 -9.88 2.42
N ILE A 137 1.34 -8.77 2.53
CA ILE A 137 -0.03 -8.63 2.00
C ILE A 137 -0.08 -8.90 0.50
N LEU A 138 0.83 -8.29 -0.26
CA LEU A 138 0.88 -8.45 -1.71
C LEU A 138 1.26 -9.88 -2.08
N THR A 139 2.21 -10.51 -1.38
CA THR A 139 2.63 -11.89 -1.63
C THR A 139 1.46 -12.84 -1.44
N GLN A 140 0.77 -12.77 -0.30
CA GLN A 140 -0.41 -13.61 -0.03
C GLN A 140 -1.53 -13.35 -1.03
N THR A 141 -1.71 -12.10 -1.47
CA THR A 141 -2.68 -11.77 -2.52
C THR A 141 -2.32 -12.47 -3.83
N PHE A 142 -1.07 -12.37 -4.28
CA PHE A 142 -0.62 -13.02 -5.52
C PHE A 142 -0.73 -14.55 -5.42
N GLU A 143 -0.26 -15.15 -4.32
CA GLU A 143 -0.31 -16.59 -4.09
C GLU A 143 -1.75 -17.13 -4.09
N TYR A 144 -2.69 -16.39 -3.46
CA TYR A 144 -4.10 -16.74 -3.48
C TYR A 144 -4.63 -16.83 -4.91
N TYR A 145 -4.38 -15.83 -5.76
CA TYR A 145 -4.86 -15.84 -7.14
C TYR A 145 -4.14 -16.84 -8.04
N VAL A 146 -2.87 -17.16 -7.77
CA VAL A 146 -2.15 -18.24 -8.46
C VAL A 146 -2.75 -19.61 -8.11
N ALA A 147 -3.16 -19.82 -6.85
CA ALA A 147 -3.71 -21.10 -6.40
C ALA A 147 -5.12 -21.38 -6.94
N ILE A 148 -5.88 -20.34 -7.32
CA ILE A 148 -7.24 -20.49 -7.83
C ILE A 148 -7.14 -20.61 -9.36
N GLU A 149 -6.96 -21.84 -9.84
CA GLU A 149 -6.68 -22.21 -11.24
C GLU A 149 -7.67 -21.64 -12.29
N ASN A 150 -8.86 -21.19 -11.89
CA ASN A 150 -9.88 -20.59 -12.75
C ASN A 150 -9.99 -19.06 -12.59
N TYR A 151 -8.86 -18.37 -12.68
CA TYR A 151 -8.85 -16.92 -12.63
C TYR A 151 -9.12 -16.27 -13.99
N ASP A 152 -10.40 -16.07 -14.33
CA ASP A 152 -10.85 -15.30 -15.50
C ASP A 152 -10.68 -13.77 -15.33
N GLY A 153 -9.92 -13.30 -14.32
CA GLY A 153 -9.99 -11.93 -13.79
C GLY A 153 -8.66 -11.15 -13.71
N TYR A 154 -8.71 -10.01 -12.99
CA TYR A 154 -7.58 -9.11 -12.70
C TYR A 154 -7.28 -9.13 -11.20
N ILE A 155 -6.06 -9.40 -10.75
CA ILE A 155 -5.74 -9.57 -9.31
C ILE A 155 -6.27 -8.40 -8.48
N LYS A 156 -6.98 -8.69 -7.37
CA LYS A 156 -7.61 -7.66 -6.55
C LYS A 156 -7.21 -7.73 -5.08
N ILE A 157 -7.18 -6.58 -4.42
CA ILE A 157 -6.99 -6.48 -2.97
C ILE A 157 -8.32 -6.05 -2.37
N THR A 158 -8.88 -6.88 -1.48
CA THR A 158 -10.04 -6.49 -0.69
C THR A 158 -9.66 -5.27 0.16
N PRO A 159 -10.44 -4.18 0.15
CA PRO A 159 -10.08 -2.96 0.88
C PRO A 159 -9.95 -3.24 2.38
N PHE A 160 -9.00 -2.57 3.02
CA PHE A 160 -8.68 -2.79 4.42
C PHE A 160 -8.00 -1.58 5.04
N GLU A 161 -7.97 -1.57 6.36
CA GLU A 161 -7.15 -0.69 7.18
C GLU A 161 -6.34 -1.52 8.17
N LEU A 162 -5.03 -1.28 8.22
CA LEU A 162 -4.07 -1.94 9.09
C LEU A 162 -3.28 -0.89 9.84
N LEU A 163 -3.41 -0.88 11.16
CA LEU A 163 -2.58 -0.07 12.05
C LEU A 163 -1.65 -0.99 12.83
N ASN A 164 -0.36 -0.70 12.82
CA ASN A 164 0.60 -1.44 13.63
C ASN A 164 1.59 -0.50 14.34
N CYS A 165 2.01 -0.88 15.53
CA CYS A 165 2.91 -0.12 16.39
C CYS A 165 4.03 -1.04 16.88
N PRO A 166 5.06 -1.27 16.04
CA PRO A 166 6.12 -2.21 16.35
C PRO A 166 6.89 -1.78 17.59
N ALA A 167 7.23 -2.75 18.44
CA ALA A 167 8.03 -2.52 19.65
C ALA A 167 9.47 -2.06 19.35
#